data_AF-A0A7X4XTA0-F1
#
_entry.id   AF-A0A7X4XTA0-F1
#
_cell.length_a   1.000
_cell.length_b   1.000
_cell.length_c   1.000
_cell.angle_alpha   90.00
_cell.angle_beta   90.00
_cell.angle_gamma   90.00
#
_symmetry.space_group_name_H-M   'P 1'
#
loop_
_entity.id
_entity.type
_entity.pdbx_description
1 polymer ?
#
loop_
_entity_poly.entity_id
_entity_poly.type
_entity_poly.pdbx_seq_one_letter_code
_entity_poly.pdbx_strand_id
1 'polypeptide(L)'
;MNRIWVGFCLLFIPQLAFATTITPGSPLPLTHSTIGYASLILFCIAYALVMLEEYLHLRKSKPVLLAAGLIWAMIGYVYQQHDNVEIARAALEHNLLEYAELLLFLLVAMTYISAMEERRLFDALQAWMVGKGFNFKTLFWLTGILAFFISPIADNLTTALLMCAVVLKVGGNN
;
A
#
# COMPACT_ATOMS: atom_id res chain seq x y z
N MET A 1 26.98 11.25 -34.44
CA MET A 1 26.43 10.42 -33.35
C MET A 1 26.45 11.13 -31.99
N ASN A 2 26.46 12.47 -31.92
CA ASN A 2 26.67 13.21 -30.65
C ASN A 2 25.47 14.04 -30.16
N ARG A 3 24.43 14.25 -30.97
CA ARG A 3 23.29 15.12 -30.59
C ARG A 3 22.24 14.40 -29.71
N ILE A 4 22.07 13.09 -29.91
CA ILE A 4 21.10 12.27 -29.16
C ILE A 4 21.61 12.01 -27.73
N TRP A 5 22.91 11.77 -27.57
CA TRP A 5 23.54 11.59 -26.25
C TRP A 5 23.51 12.85 -25.38
N VAL A 6 23.69 14.04 -25.97
CA VAL A 6 23.58 15.31 -25.24
C VAL A 6 22.14 15.57 -24.77
N GLY A 7 21.14 15.23 -25.59
CA GLY A 7 19.73 15.31 -25.19
C GLY A 7 19.37 14.35 -24.05
N PHE A 8 19.94 13.15 -24.05
CA PHE A 8 19.72 12.16 -22.98
C PHE A 8 20.39 12.58 -21.66
N CYS A 9 21.57 13.20 -21.69
CA CYS A 9 22.21 13.76 -20.50
C CYS A 9 21.45 14.95 -19.89
N LEU A 10 20.73 15.74 -20.70
CA LEU A 10 19.92 16.87 -20.22
C LEU A 10 18.68 16.43 -19.40
N LEU A 11 18.20 15.20 -19.57
CA LEU A 11 17.10 14.64 -18.77
C LEU A 11 17.51 14.27 -17.34
N PHE A 12 18.81 14.14 -17.07
CA PHE A 12 19.35 13.82 -15.74
C PHE A 12 19.81 15.05 -14.94
N ILE A 13 19.67 16.25 -15.49
CA ILE A 13 19.98 17.48 -14.75
C ILE A 13 18.73 17.85 -13.94
N PRO A 14 18.81 17.93 -12.60
CA PRO A 14 17.69 18.40 -11.79
C PRO A 14 17.35 19.82 -12.25
N GLN A 15 16.14 20.01 -12.77
CA GLN A 15 15.68 21.34 -13.15
C GLN A 15 15.66 22.22 -11.90
N LEU A 16 16.29 23.40 -11.99
CA LEU A 16 16.24 24.43 -10.96
C LEU A 16 14.78 24.88 -10.81
N ALA A 17 14.07 24.32 -9.83
CA ALA A 17 12.75 24.80 -9.44
C ALA A 17 12.93 26.18 -8.80
N PHE A 18 12.38 27.21 -9.45
CA PHE A 18 12.29 28.53 -8.83
C PHE A 18 11.31 28.46 -7.66
N ALA A 19 11.75 28.90 -6.48
CA ALA A 19 10.90 29.00 -5.31
C ALA A 19 9.74 29.98 -5.59
N THR A 20 8.51 29.50 -5.46
CA THR A 20 7.31 30.34 -5.50
C THR A 20 7.37 31.34 -4.34
N THR A 21 7.22 32.63 -4.66
CA THR A 21 7.05 33.69 -3.66
C THR A 21 5.83 33.39 -2.79
N ILE A 22 5.98 33.47 -1.47
CA ILE A 22 4.93 33.23 -0.46
C ILE A 22 3.71 34.09 -0.79
N THR A 23 2.69 33.49 -1.41
CA THR A 23 1.37 34.08 -1.60
C THR A 23 0.59 33.99 -0.29
N PRO A 24 -0.29 34.95 0.05
CA PRO A 24 -1.25 34.77 1.14
C PRO A 24 -2.07 33.51 0.86
N GLY A 25 -1.97 32.49 1.72
CA GLY A 25 -2.56 31.16 1.51
C GLY A 25 -1.59 30.06 1.06
N SER A 26 -0.30 30.35 0.86
CA SER A 26 0.71 29.30 0.63
C SER A 26 1.02 28.53 1.91
N PRO A 27 1.20 27.19 1.87
CA PRO A 27 1.56 26.39 3.04
C PRO A 27 2.81 26.91 3.74
N LEU A 28 2.83 26.87 5.07
CA LEU A 28 4.04 27.24 5.82
C LEU A 28 5.17 26.25 5.49
N PRO A 29 6.39 26.74 5.14
CA PRO A 29 7.53 25.87 4.89
C PRO A 29 8.06 25.32 6.22
N LEU A 30 7.55 24.15 6.65
CA LEU A 30 7.95 23.49 7.90
C LEU A 30 9.12 22.49 7.73
N THR A 31 9.65 22.33 6.52
CA THR A 31 10.70 21.33 6.19
C THR A 31 11.96 21.48 7.03
N HIS A 32 12.38 22.71 7.31
CA HIS A 32 13.57 23.02 8.12
C HIS A 32 13.23 23.51 9.53
N SER A 33 12.01 23.22 10.00
CA SER A 33 11.55 23.61 11.33
C SER A 33 11.79 22.52 12.37
N THR A 34 11.87 22.90 13.65
CA THR A 34 11.96 21.95 14.77
C THR A 34 10.81 20.95 14.78
N ILE A 35 9.59 21.38 14.41
CA ILE A 35 8.42 20.49 14.30
C ILE A 35 8.58 19.50 13.13
N GLY A 36 9.13 19.95 12.00
CA GLY A 36 9.44 19.07 10.86
C GLY A 36 10.42 17.96 11.25
N TYR A 37 11.53 18.32 11.91
CA TYR A 37 12.50 17.34 12.40
C TYR A 37 11.91 16.41 13.49
N ALA A 38 11.12 16.95 14.42
CA ALA A 38 10.44 16.14 15.44
C ALA A 38 9.46 15.13 14.80
N SER A 39 8.72 15.54 13.78
CA SER A 39 7.79 14.67 13.04
C SER A 39 8.52 13.53 12.32
N LEU A 40 9.68 13.81 11.72
CA LEU A 40 10.52 12.78 11.10
C LEU A 40 11.07 11.78 12.12
N ILE A 41 11.57 12.25 13.26
CA ILE A 41 12.04 11.37 14.34
C ILE A 41 10.90 10.47 14.81
N LEU A 42 9.72 11.05 15.01
CA LEU A 42 8.53 10.32 15.46
C LEU A 42 8.09 9.27 14.42
N PHE A 43 8.14 9.62 13.14
CA PHE A 43 7.89 8.68 12.03
C PHE A 43 8.90 7.52 12.03
N CYS A 44 10.20 7.82 12.15
CA CYS A 44 11.24 6.79 12.19
C CYS A 44 11.06 5.84 13.39
N ILE A 45 10.74 6.37 14.57
CA ILE A 45 10.44 5.56 15.76
C ILE A 45 9.23 4.67 15.51
N ALA A 46 8.14 5.23 14.97
CA ALA A 46 6.93 4.46 14.66
C ALA A 46 7.19 3.34 13.66
N TYR A 47 7.95 3.64 12.60
CA TYR A 47 8.35 2.65 11.60
C TYR A 47 9.22 1.54 12.18
N ALA A 48 10.18 1.89 13.05
CA ALA A 48 10.96 0.89 13.78
C ALA A 48 10.04 0.00 14.66
N LEU A 49 9.10 0.58 15.40
CA LEU A 49 8.15 -0.18 16.23
C LEU A 49 7.26 -1.12 15.40
N VAL A 50 6.87 -0.73 14.19
CA VAL A 50 6.13 -1.60 13.25
C VAL A 50 6.98 -2.79 12.83
N MET A 51 8.26 -2.57 12.52
CA MET A 51 9.19 -3.64 12.16
C MET A 51 9.49 -4.58 13.33
N LEU A 52 9.56 -4.06 14.55
CA LEU A 52 9.79 -4.83 15.77
C LEU A 52 8.53 -5.54 16.32
N GLU A 53 7.39 -5.50 15.62
CA GLU A 53 6.14 -6.12 16.09
C GLU A 53 6.34 -7.58 16.53
N GLU A 54 7.14 -8.35 15.80
CA GLU A 54 7.40 -9.77 16.10
C GLU A 54 7.95 -9.99 17.52
N TYR A 55 8.67 -9.00 18.06
CA TYR A 55 9.25 -9.05 19.41
C TYR A 55 8.38 -8.35 20.46
N LEU A 56 7.64 -7.31 20.06
CA LEU A 56 6.85 -6.47 20.98
C LEU A 56 5.39 -6.92 21.12
N HIS A 57 4.91 -7.81 20.25
CA HIS A 57 3.51 -8.27 20.17
C HIS A 57 2.49 -7.12 20.13
N LEU A 58 2.90 -5.95 19.63
CA LEU A 58 2.03 -4.79 19.44
C LEU A 58 1.50 -4.77 18.01
N ARG A 59 0.17 -4.87 17.86
CA ARG A 59 -0.49 -4.72 16.55
C ARG A 59 0.05 -3.51 15.80
N LYS A 60 0.56 -3.69 14.56
CA LYS A 60 1.14 -2.62 13.71
C LYS A 60 0.32 -1.33 13.66
N SER A 61 -1.00 -1.43 13.71
CA SER A 61 -1.89 -0.27 13.69
C SER A 61 -1.71 0.68 14.88
N LYS A 62 -1.36 0.17 16.07
CA LYS A 62 -1.21 0.97 17.29
C LYS A 62 -0.07 2.01 17.20
N PRO A 63 1.20 1.62 16.94
CA PRO A 63 2.28 2.60 16.82
C PRO A 63 2.07 3.56 15.65
N VAL A 64 1.52 3.08 14.52
CA VAL A 64 1.25 3.92 13.34
C VAL A 64 0.21 5.00 13.64
N LEU A 65 -0.94 4.63 14.23
CA LEU A 65 -2.03 5.57 14.53
C LEU A 65 -1.61 6.60 15.59
N LEU A 66 -0.90 6.15 16.63
CA LEU A 66 -0.39 7.06 17.67
C LEU A 66 0.56 8.09 17.06
N ALA A 67 1.48 7.63 16.21
CA ALA A 67 2.45 8.49 15.56
C ALA A 67 1.80 9.50 14.61
N ALA A 68 0.89 9.04 13.76
CA ALA A 68 0.12 9.92 12.87
C ALA A 68 -0.66 10.98 13.65
N GLY A 69 -1.32 10.60 14.74
CA GLY A 69 -2.04 11.53 15.62
C GLY A 69 -1.13 12.59 16.26
N LEU A 70 0.05 12.19 16.77
CA LEU A 70 1.01 13.12 17.35
C LEU A 70 1.59 14.08 16.31
N ILE A 71 1.91 13.60 15.10
CA ILE A 71 2.41 14.43 14.00
C ILE A 71 1.34 15.47 13.61
N TRP A 72 0.09 15.04 13.40
CA TRP A 72 -1.00 15.96 13.08
C TRP A 72 -1.30 16.96 14.20
N ALA A 73 -1.19 16.54 15.47
CA ALA A 73 -1.34 17.45 16.60
C ALA A 73 -0.23 18.53 16.62
N MET A 74 1.03 18.15 16.37
CA MET A 74 2.13 19.11 16.27
C MET A 74 1.96 20.07 15.10
N ILE A 75 1.55 19.57 13.92
CA ILE A 75 1.27 20.42 12.75
C ILE A 75 0.12 21.38 13.04
N GLY A 76 -1.00 20.88 13.58
CA GLY A 76 -2.16 21.68 13.93
C GLY A 76 -1.82 22.80 14.93
N TYR A 77 -0.99 22.51 15.93
CA TYR A 77 -0.51 23.52 16.89
C TYR A 77 0.27 24.66 16.20
N VAL A 78 1.18 24.35 15.28
CA VAL A 78 1.94 25.38 14.55
C VAL A 78 1.06 26.23 13.64
N TYR A 79 0.12 25.59 12.95
CA TYR A 79 -0.82 26.31 12.08
C TYR A 79 -1.82 27.16 12.87
N GLN A 80 -2.18 26.76 14.10
CA GLN A 80 -2.96 27.58 15.02
C GLN A 80 -2.22 28.86 15.42
N GLN A 81 -0.91 28.79 15.70
CA GLN A 81 -0.11 29.95 16.08
C GLN A 81 0.02 31.00 14.97
N HIS A 82 -0.18 30.61 13.71
CA HIS A 82 -0.04 31.48 12.54
C HIS A 82 -1.39 31.86 11.92
N ASP A 83 -2.50 31.68 12.66
CA ASP A 83 -3.89 31.94 12.21
C ASP A 83 -4.27 31.26 10.88
N ASN A 84 -3.60 30.16 10.52
CA ASN A 84 -3.74 29.46 9.24
C ASN A 84 -4.36 28.06 9.42
N VAL A 85 -5.20 27.87 10.46
CA VAL A 85 -5.79 26.57 10.82
C VAL A 85 -6.54 25.91 9.66
N GLU A 86 -7.16 26.69 8.78
CA GLU A 86 -7.93 26.16 7.65
C GLU A 86 -7.07 25.38 6.65
N ILE A 87 -5.80 25.76 6.46
CA ILE A 87 -4.89 25.03 5.57
C ILE A 87 -4.59 23.64 6.16
N ALA A 88 -4.31 23.57 7.46
CA ALA A 88 -4.06 22.30 8.15
C ALA A 88 -5.31 21.42 8.22
N ARG A 89 -6.49 22.02 8.45
CA ARG A 89 -7.78 21.32 8.42
C ARG A 89 -8.04 20.71 7.04
N ALA A 90 -7.96 21.49 5.98
CA ALA A 90 -8.21 21.02 4.63
C ALA A 90 -7.25 19.88 4.24
N ALA A 91 -5.98 19.98 4.62
CA ALA A 91 -5.00 18.92 4.41
C ALA A 91 -5.35 17.64 5.19
N LEU A 92 -5.72 17.75 6.48
CA LEU A 92 -6.14 16.61 7.29
C LEU A 92 -7.39 15.93 6.71
N GLU A 93 -8.41 16.73 6.38
CA GLU A 93 -9.67 16.24 5.82
C GLU A 93 -9.44 15.53 4.48
N HIS A 94 -8.62 16.10 3.59
CA HIS A 94 -8.28 15.47 2.32
C HIS A 94 -7.62 14.09 2.52
N ASN A 95 -6.60 14.01 3.38
CA ASN A 95 -5.93 12.74 3.68
C ASN A 95 -6.90 11.74 4.32
N LEU A 96 -7.68 12.18 5.31
CA LEU A 96 -8.63 11.30 6.01
C LEU A 96 -9.70 10.76 5.08
N LEU A 97 -10.23 11.60 4.16
CA LEU A 97 -11.20 11.19 3.16
C LEU A 97 -10.60 10.18 2.17
N GLU A 98 -9.38 10.41 1.67
CA GLU A 98 -8.68 9.46 0.80
C GLU A 98 -8.44 8.11 1.50
N TYR A 99 -7.96 8.13 2.74
CA TYR A 99 -7.78 6.91 3.52
C TYR A 99 -9.11 6.22 3.85
N ALA A 100 -10.18 6.98 4.10
CA ALA A 100 -11.51 6.42 4.32
C ALA A 100 -12.06 5.78 3.05
N GLU A 101 -11.86 6.39 1.87
CA GLU A 101 -12.22 5.81 0.58
C GLU A 101 -11.47 4.50 0.33
N LEU A 102 -10.15 4.49 0.51
CA LEU A 102 -9.33 3.28 0.40
C LEU A 102 -9.77 2.21 1.40
N LEU A 103 -10.06 2.59 2.65
CA LEU A 103 -10.54 1.66 3.66
C LEU A 103 -11.88 1.06 3.27
N LEU A 104 -12.85 1.88 2.82
CA LEU A 104 -14.16 1.41 2.38
C LEU A 104 -14.04 0.52 1.14
N PHE A 105 -13.19 0.88 0.18
CA PHE A 105 -12.88 0.07 -0.99
C PHE A 105 -12.30 -1.30 -0.59
N LEU A 106 -11.27 -1.31 0.25
CA LEU A 106 -10.64 -2.53 0.74
C LEU A 106 -11.59 -3.35 1.62
N LEU A 107 -12.44 -2.72 2.43
CA LEU A 107 -13.41 -3.41 3.28
C LEU A 107 -14.42 -4.19 2.43
N VAL A 108 -14.97 -3.56 1.39
CA VAL A 108 -15.87 -4.24 0.45
C VAL A 108 -15.13 -5.35 -0.29
N ALA A 109 -13.91 -5.08 -0.78
CA ALA A 109 -13.10 -6.07 -1.48
C ALA A 109 -12.81 -7.29 -0.59
N MET A 110 -12.27 -7.09 0.61
CA MET A 110 -11.95 -8.17 1.55
C MET A 110 -13.20 -8.93 1.98
N THR A 111 -14.33 -8.25 2.19
CA THR A 111 -15.61 -8.91 2.51
C THR A 111 -16.07 -9.83 1.38
N TYR A 112 -15.92 -9.39 0.12
CA TYR A 112 -16.23 -10.22 -1.04
C TYR A 112 -15.30 -11.45 -1.12
N ILE A 113 -14.00 -11.29 -0.86
CA ILE A 113 -13.05 -12.41 -0.78
C ILE A 113 -13.48 -13.41 0.29
N SER A 114 -13.71 -12.93 1.52
CA SER A 114 -14.11 -13.79 2.64
C SER A 114 -15.42 -14.54 2.34
N ALA A 115 -16.38 -13.89 1.67
CA ALA A 115 -17.61 -14.55 1.24
C ALA A 115 -17.38 -15.63 0.16
N MET A 116 -16.46 -15.42 -0.79
CA MET A 116 -16.08 -16.45 -1.77
C MET A 116 -15.35 -17.63 -1.12
N GLU A 117 -14.47 -17.34 -0.16
CA GLU A 117 -13.74 -18.32 0.63
C GLU A 117 -14.69 -19.18 1.47
N GLU A 118 -15.64 -18.55 2.19
CA GLU A 118 -16.67 -19.25 2.97
C GLU A 118 -17.55 -20.16 2.08
N ARG A 119 -17.86 -19.71 0.85
CA ARG A 119 -18.56 -20.53 -0.16
C ARG A 119 -17.68 -21.57 -0.83
N ARG A 120 -16.41 -21.67 -0.46
CA ARG A 120 -15.43 -22.63 -0.98
C ARG A 120 -15.31 -22.60 -2.51
N LEU A 121 -15.47 -21.40 -3.11
CA LEU A 121 -15.46 -21.22 -4.56
C LEU A 121 -14.15 -21.73 -5.18
N PHE A 122 -13.06 -21.50 -4.47
CA PHE A 122 -11.72 -21.85 -4.92
C PHE A 122 -11.41 -23.33 -4.75
N ASP A 123 -11.89 -23.98 -3.68
CA ASP A 123 -11.82 -25.43 -3.52
C ASP A 123 -12.58 -26.16 -4.65
N ALA A 124 -13.78 -25.68 -4.99
CA ALA A 124 -14.58 -26.24 -6.07
C ALA A 124 -13.88 -26.09 -7.43
N LEU A 125 -13.27 -24.93 -7.67
CA LEU A 125 -12.51 -24.67 -8.89
C LEU A 125 -11.26 -25.56 -8.99
N GLN A 126 -10.55 -25.76 -7.88
CA GLN A 126 -9.43 -26.68 -7.81
C GLN A 126 -9.86 -28.12 -8.09
N ALA A 127 -10.92 -28.59 -7.43
CA ALA A 127 -11.45 -29.94 -7.63
C ALA A 127 -11.87 -30.18 -9.09
N TRP A 128 -12.49 -29.17 -9.72
CA TRP A 128 -12.85 -29.21 -11.13
C TRP A 128 -11.62 -29.32 -12.04
N MET A 129 -10.58 -28.52 -11.81
CA MET A 129 -9.35 -28.55 -12.62
C MET A 129 -8.64 -29.90 -12.54
N VAL A 130 -8.59 -30.50 -11.36
CA VAL A 130 -7.90 -31.78 -11.13
C VAL A 130 -8.73 -32.94 -11.68
N GLY A 131 -10.05 -32.90 -11.50
CA GLY A 131 -10.97 -33.89 -12.07
C GLY A 131 -11.01 -33.92 -13.59
N LYS A 132 -10.49 -32.90 -14.28
CA LYS A 132 -10.41 -32.85 -15.75
C LYS A 132 -9.21 -33.59 -16.34
N GLY A 133 -8.26 -34.07 -15.52
CA GLY A 133 -7.11 -34.83 -16.01
C GLY A 133 -6.16 -34.03 -16.91
N PHE A 134 -6.08 -32.71 -16.73
CA PHE A 134 -5.19 -31.86 -17.53
C PHE A 134 -3.72 -32.22 -17.32
N ASN A 135 -2.93 -32.12 -18.38
CA ASN A 135 -1.48 -32.22 -18.26
C ASN A 135 -0.89 -30.99 -17.53
N PHE A 136 0.33 -31.11 -17.02
CA PHE A 136 0.92 -30.09 -16.16
C PHE A 136 1.22 -28.75 -16.82
N LYS A 137 1.48 -28.75 -18.13
CA LYS A 137 1.67 -27.51 -18.87
C LYS A 137 0.34 -26.77 -18.98
N THR A 138 -0.74 -27.49 -19.29
CA THR A 138 -2.10 -26.93 -19.33
C THR A 138 -2.53 -26.43 -17.97
N LEU A 139 -2.29 -27.20 -16.90
CA LEU A 139 -2.64 -26.80 -15.53
C LEU A 139 -1.90 -25.53 -15.09
N PHE A 140 -0.60 -25.44 -15.37
CA PHE A 140 0.21 -24.25 -15.06
C PHE A 140 -0.28 -22.99 -15.77
N TRP A 141 -0.57 -23.08 -17.07
CA TRP A 141 -1.07 -21.92 -17.83
C TRP A 141 -2.49 -21.55 -17.43
N LEU A 142 -3.34 -22.55 -17.18
CA LEU A 142 -4.71 -22.32 -16.73
C LEU A 142 -4.73 -21.63 -15.36
N THR A 143 -3.96 -22.11 -14.39
CA THR A 143 -3.87 -21.48 -13.06
C THR A 143 -3.24 -20.09 -13.13
N GLY A 144 -2.23 -19.88 -13.98
CA GLY A 144 -1.62 -18.56 -14.17
C GLY A 144 -2.60 -17.54 -14.74
N ILE A 145 -3.36 -17.91 -15.78
CA ILE A 145 -4.41 -17.05 -16.37
C ILE A 145 -5.49 -16.76 -15.34
N LEU A 146 -5.95 -17.80 -14.64
CA LEU A 146 -7.00 -17.64 -13.65
C LEU A 146 -6.54 -16.79 -12.46
N ALA A 147 -5.31 -17.01 -11.97
CA ALA A 147 -4.69 -16.21 -10.92
C ALA A 147 -4.53 -14.76 -11.36
N PHE A 148 -4.17 -14.49 -12.62
CA PHE A 148 -4.10 -13.13 -13.15
C PHE A 148 -5.44 -12.40 -13.06
N PHE A 149 -6.54 -13.03 -13.45
CA PHE A 149 -7.87 -12.41 -13.39
C PHE A 149 -8.44 -12.31 -11.97
N ILE A 150 -8.06 -13.24 -11.09
CA ILE A 150 -8.56 -13.29 -9.71
C ILE A 150 -7.71 -12.41 -8.78
N SER A 151 -6.41 -12.21 -9.05
CA SER A 151 -5.46 -11.47 -8.20
C SER A 151 -5.83 -10.03 -7.85
N PRO A 152 -6.54 -9.23 -8.69
CA PRO A 152 -6.96 -7.89 -8.29
C PRO A 152 -7.98 -7.90 -7.15
N ILE A 153 -8.65 -9.04 -6.95
CA ILE A 153 -9.75 -9.19 -6.01
C ILE A 153 -9.36 -10.13 -4.88
N ALA A 154 -8.63 -11.23 -5.11
CA ALA A 154 -8.27 -12.21 -4.09
C ALA A 154 -6.83 -12.08 -3.62
N ASP A 155 -6.64 -12.24 -2.31
CA ASP A 155 -5.34 -12.33 -1.66
C ASP A 155 -5.00 -13.80 -1.33
N ASN A 156 -3.71 -14.17 -1.32
CA ASN A 156 -3.11 -15.47 -0.94
C ASN A 156 -3.63 -16.79 -1.60
N LEU A 157 -4.76 -16.75 -2.26
CA LEU A 157 -5.44 -17.91 -2.82
C LEU A 157 -4.84 -18.38 -4.14
N THR A 158 -4.31 -17.44 -4.91
CA THR A 158 -3.53 -17.71 -6.11
C THR A 158 -2.32 -18.60 -5.78
N THR A 159 -1.69 -18.36 -4.63
CA THR A 159 -0.63 -19.21 -4.06
C THR A 159 -1.18 -20.58 -3.69
N ALA A 160 -2.33 -20.67 -3.03
CA ALA A 160 -2.96 -21.94 -2.68
C ALA A 160 -3.33 -22.78 -3.91
N LEU A 161 -3.90 -22.17 -4.96
CA LEU A 161 -4.24 -22.85 -6.22
C LEU A 161 -3.00 -23.42 -6.92
N LEU A 162 -1.91 -22.66 -6.96
CA LEU A 162 -0.64 -23.11 -7.55
C LEU A 162 0.02 -24.20 -6.71
N MET A 163 0.09 -24.03 -5.39
CA MET A 163 0.68 -25.03 -4.48
C MET A 163 -0.13 -26.32 -4.50
N CYS A 164 -1.46 -26.24 -4.61
CA CYS A 164 -2.30 -27.43 -4.67
C CYS A 164 -2.21 -28.17 -6.01
N ALA A 165 -2.11 -27.45 -7.13
CA ALA A 165 -1.80 -28.05 -8.44
C ALA A 165 -0.45 -28.79 -8.44
N VAL A 166 0.55 -28.24 -7.76
CA VAL A 166 1.87 -28.88 -7.59
C VAL A 166 1.80 -30.10 -6.68
N VAL A 167 1.10 -30.03 -5.55
CA VAL A 167 0.95 -31.12 -4.59
C VAL A 167 0.15 -32.30 -5.18
N LEU A 168 -0.98 -32.05 -5.85
CA LEU A 168 -1.82 -33.10 -6.44
C LEU A 168 -1.12 -33.88 -7.55
N LYS A 169 -0.16 -33.24 -8.22
CA LYS A 169 0.72 -33.86 -9.20
C LYS A 169 1.81 -34.71 -8.55
N VAL A 170 2.56 -34.11 -7.61
CA VAL A 170 3.76 -34.75 -7.03
C VAL A 170 3.36 -35.93 -6.16
N GLY A 171 2.20 -35.84 -5.49
CA GLY A 171 1.61 -36.96 -4.75
C GLY A 171 0.96 -38.04 -5.63
N GLY A 172 0.71 -37.79 -6.92
CA GLY A 172 0.08 -38.74 -7.83
C GLY A 172 1.03 -39.69 -8.54
N ASN A 173 2.35 -39.56 -8.33
CA ASN A 173 3.39 -40.37 -8.98
C ASN A 173 4.23 -41.20 -8.00
N ASN A 174 3.65 -41.57 -6.86
CA ASN A 174 4.05 -42.70 -6.01
C ASN A 174 2.84 -43.60 -5.78
#